data_AF-A0A4R2ZNV9-F1
#
_entry.id   AF-A0A4R2ZNV9-F1
#
_cell.length_a   1.000
_cell.length_b   1.000
_cell.length_c   1.000
_cell.angle_alpha   90.00
_cell.angle_beta   90.00
_cell.angle_gamma   90.00
#
_symmetry.space_group_name_H-M   'P 1'
#
loop_
_entity.id
_entity.type
_entity.pdbx_description
1 polymer ?
#
loop_
_entity_poly.entity_id
_entity_poly.type
_entity_poly.pdbx_seq_one_letter_code
_entity_poly.pdbx_strand_id
1 'polypeptide(L)'
;MLGSDHGVELYTLHAWCERFLGRQFSEDLSARDWLSYSEQLFMMVTAGSVFRDDLGELTALRNRLAYFPRDVWLYKLAAQWGRIAEERAYIGRTGEAGDEIGSRIIAARMVGNIMRLAMLIERQYAPYAKWFGTAFSRLECASELKPILQEILSAESWQARESNLM
;
A
#
# COMPACT_ATOMS: atom_id res chain seq x y z
N MET A 1 12.51 12.98 -10.30
CA MET A 1 13.77 12.43 -9.75
C MET A 1 14.15 13.33 -8.59
N LEU A 2 14.34 12.77 -7.40
CA LEU A 2 15.00 13.45 -6.28
C LEU A 2 16.42 13.79 -6.76
N GLY A 3 16.76 15.07 -6.76
CA GLY A 3 17.73 15.70 -7.66
C GLY A 3 19.04 16.04 -6.97
N SER A 4 19.77 15.02 -6.52
CA SER A 4 21.17 15.19 -6.11
C SER A 4 22.05 14.17 -6.83
N ASP A 5 23.18 14.61 -7.35
CA ASP A 5 24.15 13.75 -8.04
C ASP A 5 24.81 12.73 -7.09
N HIS A 6 24.71 12.97 -5.77
CA HIS A 6 25.28 12.16 -4.71
C HIS A 6 24.24 11.42 -3.85
N GLY A 7 22.95 11.51 -4.18
CA GLY A 7 21.88 10.78 -3.48
C GLY A 7 21.54 11.28 -2.07
N VAL A 8 21.97 12.50 -1.70
CA VAL A 8 21.63 13.14 -0.42
C VAL A 8 20.92 14.45 -0.69
N GLU A 9 19.81 14.70 0.00
CA GLU A 9 19.08 15.97 -0.08
C GLU A 9 19.01 16.62 1.29
N LEU A 10 19.09 17.96 1.30
CA LEU A 10 19.05 18.76 2.51
C LEU A 10 17.82 19.65 2.49
N TYR A 11 17.01 19.55 3.54
CA TYR A 11 15.82 20.36 3.73
C TYR A 11 15.71 20.81 5.19
N THR A 12 15.16 22.00 5.41
CA THR A 12 14.46 22.27 6.67
C THR A 12 13.12 21.52 6.66
N LEU A 13 12.53 21.24 7.82
CA LEU A 13 11.21 20.60 7.88
C LEU A 13 10.15 21.40 7.12
N HIS A 14 10.18 22.72 7.26
CA HIS A 14 9.29 23.62 6.53
C HIS A 14 9.45 23.48 5.00
N ALA A 15 10.68 23.58 4.48
CA ALA A 15 10.93 23.44 3.05
C ALA A 15 10.57 22.05 2.52
N TRP A 16 10.72 21.01 3.34
CA TRP A 16 10.27 19.65 3.00
C TRP A 16 8.74 19.59 2.89
N CYS A 17 8.02 20.11 3.90
CA CYS A 17 6.55 20.13 3.88
C CYS A 17 6.01 20.92 2.68
N GLU A 18 6.54 22.11 2.40
CA GLU A 18 6.12 22.88 1.22
C GLU A 18 6.41 22.13 -0.09
N ARG A 19 7.58 21.52 -0.22
CA ARG A 19 7.96 20.82 -1.46
C ARG A 19 7.15 19.55 -1.71
N PHE A 20 6.92 18.73 -0.68
CA PHE A 20 6.34 17.41 -0.84
C PHE A 20 4.86 17.36 -0.48
N LEU A 21 4.42 18.09 0.55
CA LEU A 21 3.00 18.20 0.90
C LEU A 21 2.33 19.37 0.18
N GLY A 22 3.07 20.38 -0.28
CA GLY A 22 2.45 21.60 -0.82
C GLY A 22 1.73 22.43 0.24
N ARG A 23 2.06 22.20 1.52
CA ARG A 23 1.37 22.76 2.69
C ARG A 23 2.35 23.06 3.81
N GLN A 24 1.97 23.97 4.70
CA GLN A 24 2.78 24.28 5.87
C GLN A 24 2.71 23.17 6.91
N PHE A 25 3.79 23.03 7.67
CA PHE A 25 3.90 22.07 8.77
C PHE A 25 2.75 22.20 9.77
N SER A 26 2.24 23.40 10.09
CA SER A 26 1.22 23.60 11.13
C SER A 26 -0.21 23.23 10.72
N GLU A 27 -0.49 23.01 9.44
CA GLU A 27 -1.84 22.78 8.95
C GLU A 27 -2.25 21.31 9.09
N ASP A 28 -3.47 21.05 9.57
CA ASP A 28 -4.03 19.70 9.56
C ASP A 28 -4.49 19.30 8.16
N LEU A 29 -4.26 18.04 7.81
CA LEU A 29 -4.67 17.48 6.54
C LEU A 29 -6.16 17.13 6.57
N SER A 30 -6.92 17.67 5.63
CA SER A 30 -8.31 17.24 5.42
C SER A 30 -8.36 15.81 4.89
N ALA A 31 -9.51 15.14 4.99
CA ALA A 31 -9.70 13.81 4.41
C ALA A 31 -9.36 13.76 2.91
N ARG A 32 -9.65 14.84 2.17
CA ARG A 32 -9.31 14.95 0.75
C ARG A 32 -7.79 14.99 0.54
N ASP A 33 -7.08 15.70 1.40
CA ASP A 33 -5.61 15.79 1.32
C ASP A 33 -4.99 14.41 1.55
N TRP A 34 -5.40 13.72 2.61
CA TRP A 34 -4.97 12.35 2.90
C TRP A 34 -5.18 11.38 1.72
N LEU A 35 -6.29 11.50 1.01
CA LEU A 35 -6.61 10.66 -0.14
C LEU A 35 -5.89 11.07 -1.42
N SER A 36 -5.35 12.29 -1.48
CA SER A 36 -4.62 12.81 -2.64
C SER A 36 -3.14 12.41 -2.65
N TYR A 37 -2.56 12.19 -1.48
CA TYR A 37 -1.16 11.79 -1.36
C TYR A 37 -0.97 10.29 -1.55
N SER A 38 0.21 9.93 -2.07
CA SER A 38 0.62 8.54 -2.13
C SER A 38 1.07 8.04 -0.75
N GLU A 39 0.89 6.74 -0.49
CA GLU A 39 1.36 6.12 0.76
C GLU A 39 2.88 6.17 0.88
N GLN A 40 3.60 6.14 -0.24
CA GLN A 40 5.05 6.23 -0.26
C GLN A 40 5.53 7.60 0.23
N LEU A 41 4.76 8.66 -0.02
CA LEU A 41 5.08 9.98 0.50
C LEU A 41 5.09 9.99 2.04
N PHE A 42 4.07 9.41 2.67
CA PHE A 42 4.03 9.31 4.12
C PHE A 42 5.19 8.46 4.66
N MET A 43 5.51 7.35 3.97
CA MET A 43 6.65 6.50 4.33
C MET A 43 8.00 7.21 4.24
N MET A 44 8.18 8.21 3.36
CA MET A 44 9.43 8.99 3.32
C MET A 44 9.73 9.66 4.67
N VAL A 45 8.70 10.01 5.44
CA VAL A 45 8.84 10.64 6.75
C VAL A 45 8.80 9.61 7.89
N THR A 46 7.91 8.62 7.79
CA THR A 46 7.59 7.74 8.92
C THR A 46 8.42 6.47 9.01
N ALA A 47 9.04 6.01 7.92
CA ALA A 47 9.72 4.71 7.89
C ALA A 47 11.24 4.78 8.14
N GLY A 48 11.86 5.96 7.95
CA GLY A 48 13.31 6.14 8.12
C GLY A 48 13.76 6.16 9.59
N SER A 49 15.06 5.97 9.83
CA SER A 49 15.66 6.16 11.16
C SER A 49 15.84 7.66 11.48
N VAL A 50 15.59 8.04 12.73
CA VAL A 50 15.91 9.39 13.26
C VAL A 50 17.21 9.29 14.05
N PHE A 51 18.22 10.05 13.63
CA PHE A 51 19.51 10.09 14.33
C PHE A 51 19.57 11.19 15.40
N ARG A 52 18.87 12.31 15.18
CA ARG A 52 18.81 13.46 16.09
C ARG A 52 17.56 14.30 15.81
N ASP A 53 16.84 14.71 16.85
CA ASP A 53 15.65 15.57 16.78
C ASP A 53 15.46 16.33 18.10
N ASP A 54 16.37 17.25 18.40
CA ASP A 54 16.43 17.92 19.71
C ASP A 54 15.20 18.81 19.99
N LEU A 55 14.58 19.35 18.93
CA LEU A 55 13.40 20.21 19.02
C LEU A 55 12.07 19.44 18.98
N GLY A 56 12.10 18.15 18.61
CA GLY A 56 10.92 17.29 18.52
C GLY A 56 9.99 17.56 17.33
N GLU A 57 10.32 18.49 16.44
CA GLU A 57 9.47 18.87 15.31
C GLU A 57 9.32 17.73 14.28
N LEU A 58 10.40 16.97 14.03
CA LEU A 58 10.33 15.82 13.12
C LEU A 58 9.48 14.71 13.74
N THR A 59 9.64 14.47 15.05
CA THR A 59 8.81 13.51 15.80
C THR A 59 7.34 13.93 15.76
N ALA A 60 7.03 15.21 15.94
CA ALA A 60 5.67 15.72 15.82
C ALA A 60 5.10 15.50 14.41
N LEU A 61 5.88 15.73 13.35
CA LEU A 61 5.45 15.44 11.98
C LEU A 61 5.15 13.94 11.78
N ARG A 62 6.07 13.08 12.23
CA ARG A 62 5.93 11.63 12.12
C ARG A 62 4.69 11.12 12.84
N ASN A 63 4.39 11.65 14.02
CA ASN A 63 3.20 11.27 14.78
C ASN A 63 1.92 11.68 14.06
N ARG A 64 1.89 12.87 13.46
CA ARG A 64 0.73 13.35 12.69
C ARG A 64 0.52 12.57 11.40
N LEU A 65 1.61 12.11 10.79
CA LEU A 65 1.59 11.30 9.56
C LEU A 65 1.67 9.79 9.83
N ALA A 66 1.62 9.36 11.10
CA ALA A 66 1.92 7.99 11.50
C ALA A 66 1.01 6.99 10.79
N TYR A 67 -0.29 7.31 10.71
CA TYR A 67 -1.24 6.54 9.93
C TYR A 67 -2.48 7.36 9.55
N PHE A 68 -3.32 6.80 8.67
CA PHE A 68 -4.57 7.41 8.27
C PHE A 68 -5.52 7.69 9.45
N PRO A 69 -6.20 8.86 9.45
CA PRO A 69 -7.36 9.09 10.31
C PRO A 69 -8.46 8.06 10.04
N ARG A 70 -9.30 7.82 11.04
CA ARG A 70 -10.31 6.74 11.03
C ARG A 70 -11.17 6.73 9.76
N ASP A 71 -11.71 7.86 9.34
CA ASP A 71 -12.65 7.89 8.21
C ASP A 71 -11.94 7.68 6.87
N VAL A 72 -10.72 8.18 6.73
CA VAL A 72 -9.85 7.90 5.57
C VAL A 72 -9.52 6.41 5.50
N TRP A 73 -9.17 5.81 6.65
CA TRP A 73 -8.87 4.38 6.75
C TRP A 73 -10.08 3.52 6.38
N LEU A 74 -11.26 3.83 6.94
CA LEU A 74 -12.51 3.12 6.62
C LEU A 74 -12.89 3.26 5.14
N TYR A 75 -12.73 4.46 4.57
CA TYR A 75 -12.93 4.68 3.15
C TYR A 75 -11.98 3.81 2.30
N LYS A 76 -10.69 3.77 2.65
CA LYS A 76 -9.71 2.96 1.93
C LYS A 76 -9.99 1.46 2.06
N LEU A 77 -10.42 0.99 3.23
CA LEU A 77 -10.88 -0.38 3.44
C LEU A 77 -12.08 -0.71 2.55
N ALA A 78 -13.11 0.14 2.55
CA ALA A 78 -14.29 -0.06 1.73
C ALA A 78 -13.95 -0.08 0.22
N ALA A 79 -13.12 0.86 -0.24
CA ALA A 79 -12.66 0.89 -1.62
C ALA A 79 -11.85 -0.35 -1.99
N GLN A 80 -11.05 -0.89 -1.05
CA GLN A 80 -10.25 -2.08 -1.29
C GLN A 80 -11.10 -3.35 -1.36
N TRP A 81 -12.12 -3.46 -0.50
CA TRP A 81 -13.13 -4.52 -0.62
C TRP A 81 -13.91 -4.42 -1.93
N GLY A 82 -14.24 -3.21 -2.38
CA GLY A 82 -14.89 -2.98 -3.68
C GLY A 82 -14.08 -3.57 -4.84
N ARG A 83 -12.76 -3.31 -4.88
CA ARG A 83 -11.86 -3.87 -5.91
C ARG A 83 -11.83 -5.40 -5.92
N ILE A 84 -11.90 -6.02 -4.75
CA ILE A 84 -11.95 -7.49 -4.62
C ILE A 84 -13.31 -8.01 -5.12
N ALA A 85 -14.40 -7.37 -4.73
CA ALA A 85 -15.75 -7.78 -5.10
C ALA A 85 -15.99 -7.68 -6.61
N GLU A 86 -15.52 -6.63 -7.26
CA GLU A 86 -15.71 -6.38 -8.70
C GLU A 86 -15.10 -7.47 -9.59
N GLU A 87 -13.96 -8.04 -9.19
CA GLU A 87 -13.21 -8.97 -10.04
C GLU A 87 -13.33 -10.45 -9.62
N ARG A 88 -14.02 -10.74 -8.51
CA ARG A 88 -14.10 -12.11 -7.95
C ARG A 88 -14.50 -13.15 -8.99
N ALA A 89 -15.50 -12.85 -9.82
CA ALA A 89 -16.03 -13.78 -10.82
C ALA A 89 -15.20 -13.82 -12.12
N TYR A 90 -14.23 -12.93 -12.32
CA TYR A 90 -13.58 -12.76 -13.62
C TYR A 90 -12.54 -13.85 -13.92
N ILE A 91 -11.98 -14.49 -12.88
CA ILE A 91 -11.02 -15.60 -13.06
C ILE A 91 -11.71 -16.80 -13.73
N GLY A 92 -12.86 -17.22 -13.20
CA GLY A 92 -13.68 -18.27 -13.80
C GLY A 92 -14.22 -17.87 -15.18
N ARG A 93 -14.80 -16.67 -15.32
CA ARG A 93 -15.37 -16.21 -16.61
C ARG A 93 -14.35 -16.13 -17.75
N THR A 94 -13.11 -15.70 -17.46
CA THR A 94 -12.03 -15.71 -18.47
C THR A 94 -11.57 -17.13 -18.76
N GLY A 95 -11.50 -17.98 -17.73
CA GLY A 95 -11.19 -19.40 -17.87
C GLY A 95 -12.20 -20.17 -18.72
N GLU A 96 -13.49 -19.98 -18.50
CA GLU A 96 -14.59 -20.57 -19.29
C GLU A 96 -14.54 -20.17 -20.76
N ALA A 97 -14.05 -18.96 -21.06
CA ALA A 97 -13.83 -18.48 -22.42
C ALA A 97 -12.52 -19.02 -23.06
N GLY A 98 -11.74 -19.83 -22.34
CA GLY A 98 -10.45 -20.34 -22.78
C GLY A 98 -9.29 -19.35 -22.67
N ASP A 99 -9.50 -18.19 -22.03
CA ASP A 99 -8.48 -17.16 -21.82
C ASP A 99 -7.69 -17.40 -20.52
N GLU A 100 -6.76 -18.35 -20.60
CA GLU A 100 -5.90 -18.71 -19.47
C GLU A 100 -4.97 -17.55 -19.05
N ILE A 101 -4.51 -16.73 -19.99
CA ILE A 101 -3.63 -15.58 -19.72
C ILE A 101 -4.40 -14.49 -18.99
N GLY A 102 -5.59 -14.13 -19.47
CA GLY A 102 -6.45 -13.15 -18.81
C GLY A 102 -6.81 -13.57 -17.39
N SER A 103 -7.13 -14.85 -17.21
CA SER A 103 -7.39 -15.43 -15.90
C SER A 103 -6.18 -15.27 -14.96
N ARG A 104 -4.94 -15.50 -15.43
CA ARG A 104 -3.72 -15.28 -14.62
C ARG A 104 -3.49 -13.82 -14.25
N ILE A 105 -3.74 -12.89 -15.18
CA ILE A 105 -3.61 -11.44 -14.94
C ILE A 105 -4.59 -11.01 -13.84
N ILE A 106 -5.83 -11.49 -13.88
CA ILE A 106 -6.83 -11.18 -12.87
C ILE A 106 -6.44 -11.78 -11.52
N ALA A 107 -5.99 -13.04 -11.49
CA ALA A 107 -5.53 -13.69 -10.26
C ALA A 107 -4.38 -12.93 -9.59
N ALA A 108 -3.38 -12.49 -10.37
CA ALA A 108 -2.27 -11.69 -9.85
C ALA A 108 -2.75 -10.32 -9.29
N ARG A 109 -3.72 -9.69 -9.95
CA ARG A 109 -4.34 -8.45 -9.46
C ARG A 109 -5.12 -8.67 -8.16
N MET A 110 -5.88 -9.77 -8.07
CA MET A 110 -6.61 -10.17 -6.87
C MET A 110 -5.67 -10.40 -5.68
N VAL A 111 -4.59 -11.15 -5.89
CA VAL A 111 -3.54 -11.36 -4.87
C VAL A 111 -2.96 -10.03 -4.41
N GLY A 112 -2.63 -9.13 -5.35
CA GLY A 112 -2.19 -7.78 -5.01
C GLY A 112 -3.22 -6.98 -4.20
N ASN A 113 -4.51 -7.14 -4.50
CA ASN A 113 -5.59 -6.50 -3.77
C ASN A 113 -5.76 -7.05 -2.34
N ILE A 114 -5.61 -8.36 -2.15
CA ILE A 114 -5.64 -9.01 -0.83
C ILE A 114 -4.45 -8.54 0.01
N MET A 115 -3.25 -8.49 -0.57
CA MET A 115 -2.07 -7.96 0.13
C MET A 115 -2.28 -6.50 0.56
N ARG A 116 -2.91 -5.66 -0.27
CA ARG A 116 -3.21 -4.26 0.08
C ARG A 116 -4.24 -4.17 1.21
N LEU A 117 -5.24 -5.06 1.19
CA LEU A 117 -6.22 -5.15 2.26
C LEU A 117 -5.55 -5.54 3.58
N ALA A 118 -4.62 -6.50 3.57
CA ALA A 118 -3.84 -6.89 4.74
C ALA A 118 -3.02 -5.71 5.31
N MET A 119 -2.34 -4.93 4.45
CA MET A 119 -1.65 -3.70 4.89
C MET A 119 -2.60 -2.72 5.59
N LEU A 120 -3.81 -2.52 5.05
CA LEU A 120 -4.81 -1.64 5.66
C LEU A 120 -5.31 -2.17 7.01
N ILE A 121 -5.55 -3.48 7.12
CA ILE A 121 -6.00 -4.12 8.37
C ILE A 121 -4.95 -3.95 9.47
N GLU A 122 -3.67 -4.19 9.15
CA GLU A 122 -2.55 -4.05 10.09
C GLU A 122 -2.01 -2.62 10.24
N ARG A 123 -2.76 -1.64 9.70
CA ARG A 123 -2.43 -0.21 9.78
C ARG A 123 -1.02 0.14 9.29
N GLN A 124 -0.61 -0.46 8.18
CA GLN A 124 0.66 -0.21 7.52
C GLN A 124 0.45 0.52 6.18
N TYR A 125 1.33 1.46 5.85
CA TYR A 125 1.38 2.05 4.52
C TYR A 125 1.98 1.05 3.51
N ALA A 126 1.40 0.96 2.33
CA ALA A 126 1.90 0.15 1.23
C ALA A 126 3.08 0.84 0.51
N PRO A 127 4.27 0.21 0.45
CA PRO A 127 5.43 0.79 -0.21
C PRO A 127 5.32 0.73 -1.74
N TYR A 128 6.38 1.15 -2.43
CA TYR A 128 6.53 0.92 -3.87
C TYR A 128 6.42 -0.57 -4.23
N ALA A 129 5.94 -0.85 -5.44
CA ALA A 129 5.67 -2.21 -5.92
C ALA A 129 6.84 -3.19 -5.74
N LYS A 130 8.07 -2.74 -5.99
CA LYS A 130 9.29 -3.57 -5.82
C LYS A 130 9.55 -4.06 -4.39
N TRP A 131 9.00 -3.38 -3.39
CA TRP A 131 9.12 -3.74 -1.97
C TRP A 131 7.84 -4.30 -1.37
N PHE A 132 6.79 -4.42 -2.18
CA PHE A 132 5.45 -4.73 -1.67
C PHE A 132 5.38 -6.15 -1.09
N GLY A 133 5.93 -7.15 -1.78
CA GLY A 133 6.01 -8.53 -1.25
C GLY A 133 6.84 -8.65 0.03
N THR A 134 7.93 -7.89 0.14
CA THR A 134 8.78 -7.86 1.34
C THR A 134 8.06 -7.22 2.52
N ALA A 135 7.38 -6.08 2.31
CA ALA A 135 6.62 -5.42 3.36
C ALA A 135 5.42 -6.28 3.80
N PHE A 136 4.69 -6.87 2.85
CA PHE A 136 3.62 -7.82 3.15
C PHE A 136 4.13 -8.99 3.98
N SER A 137 5.29 -9.58 3.65
CA SER A 137 5.85 -10.71 4.41
C SER A 137 6.22 -10.39 5.87
N ARG A 138 6.19 -9.12 6.29
CA ARG A 138 6.45 -8.69 7.68
C ARG A 138 5.18 -8.49 8.50
N LEU A 139 4.00 -8.59 7.87
CA LEU A 139 2.71 -8.52 8.53
C LEU A 139 2.47 -9.79 9.38
N GLU A 140 1.70 -9.67 10.46
CA GLU A 140 1.32 -10.78 11.32
C GLU A 140 0.51 -11.84 10.54
N CYS A 141 -0.47 -11.40 9.75
CA CYS A 141 -1.32 -12.28 8.94
C CYS A 141 -0.61 -12.93 7.74
N ALA A 142 0.62 -12.50 7.43
CA ALA A 142 1.33 -13.00 6.25
C ALA A 142 1.69 -14.48 6.35
N SER A 143 1.89 -14.98 7.58
CA SER A 143 2.20 -16.40 7.81
C SER A 143 1.09 -17.33 7.30
N GLU A 144 -0.17 -16.91 7.45
CA GLU A 144 -1.36 -17.65 7.01
C GLU A 144 -1.69 -17.37 5.54
N LEU A 145 -1.61 -16.10 5.12
CA LEU A 145 -2.04 -15.71 3.77
C LEU A 145 -1.00 -16.05 2.69
N LYS A 146 0.29 -15.94 2.98
CA LYS A 146 1.34 -16.07 1.96
C LYS A 146 1.32 -17.43 1.23
N PRO A 147 1.16 -18.59 1.90
CA PRO A 147 1.07 -19.87 1.20
C PRO A 147 -0.10 -19.92 0.21
N ILE A 148 -1.29 -19.48 0.63
CA ILE A 148 -2.50 -19.45 -0.21
C ILE A 148 -2.28 -18.55 -1.44
N LEU A 149 -1.74 -17.34 -1.22
CA LEU A 149 -1.45 -16.41 -2.31
C LEU A 149 -0.40 -16.95 -3.28
N GLN A 150 0.59 -17.70 -2.79
CA GLN A 150 1.59 -18.36 -3.64
C GLN A 150 0.97 -19.46 -4.49
N GLU A 151 0.10 -20.29 -3.91
CA GLU A 151 -0.61 -21.35 -4.64
C GLU A 151 -1.47 -20.77 -5.78
N ILE A 152 -2.19 -19.67 -5.52
CA ILE A 152 -2.97 -18.95 -6.54
C ILE A 152 -2.04 -18.46 -7.67
N LEU A 153 -0.89 -17.87 -7.34
CA LEU A 153 0.04 -17.34 -8.34
C LEU A 153 0.73 -18.44 -9.17
N SER A 154 0.98 -19.61 -8.58
CA SER A 154 1.64 -20.74 -9.25
C SER A 154 0.70 -21.68 -9.98
N ALA A 155 -0.61 -21.59 -9.74
CA ALA A 155 -1.57 -22.54 -10.29
C ALA A 155 -1.65 -22.47 -11.83
N GLU A 156 -1.51 -23.64 -12.45
CA GLU A 156 -1.41 -23.77 -13.91
C GLU A 156 -2.73 -23.59 -14.63
N SER A 157 -3.85 -23.91 -13.98
CA SER A 157 -5.21 -23.84 -14.51
C SER A 157 -6.06 -22.78 -13.81
N TRP A 158 -7.04 -22.21 -14.52
CA TRP A 158 -7.97 -21.26 -13.93
C TRP A 158 -8.83 -21.87 -12.81
N GLN A 159 -9.18 -23.15 -12.88
CA GLN A 159 -9.98 -23.83 -11.85
C GLN A 159 -9.21 -23.91 -10.52
N ALA A 160 -7.91 -24.22 -10.57
CA ALA A 160 -7.08 -24.24 -9.37
C ALA A 160 -6.93 -22.83 -8.78
N ARG A 161 -6.78 -21.80 -9.64
CA ARG A 161 -6.72 -20.39 -9.20
C ARG A 161 -8.01 -19.93 -8.53
N GLU A 162 -9.15 -20.31 -9.09
CA GLU A 162 -10.46 -19.97 -8.55
C GLU A 162 -10.73 -20.72 -7.23
N SER A 163 -10.43 -22.02 -7.17
CA SER A 163 -10.63 -22.84 -5.96
C SER A 163 -9.84 -22.34 -4.76
N ASN A 164 -8.64 -21.79 -4.97
CA ASN A 164 -7.81 -21.28 -3.88
C ASN A 164 -8.20 -19.86 -3.42
N LEU A 165 -9.13 -19.20 -4.13
CA LEU A 165 -9.65 -17.88 -3.79
C LEU A 165 -11.02 -17.92 -3.08
N MET A 166 -11.69 -19.08 -3.07
CA MET A 166 -13.00 -19.30 -2.45
C MET A 166 -12.89 -20.08 -1.15
#